data_AF-A0A081RLK2-F1
#
_entry.id   AF-A0A081RLK2-F1
#
_cell.length_a   1.000
_cell.length_b   1.000
_cell.length_c   1.000
_cell.angle_alpha   90.00
_cell.angle_beta   90.00
_cell.angle_gamma   90.00
#
_symmetry.space_group_name_H-M   'P 1'
#
loop_
_entity.id
_entity.type
_entity.pdbx_description
1 polymer ?
#
loop_
_entity_poly.entity_id
_entity_poly.type
_entity_poly.pdbx_seq_one_letter_code
_entity_poly.pdbx_strand_id
1 'polypeptide(L)' 'MLGGVPMFELICNDYGFECSFKAKGNKEIVTEQFKTHVLEEHGIDYTKEAVTQFILRKYPGIEGN' A
#
# COMPACT_ATOMS: atom_id res chain seq x y z
N MET A 1 27.22 -3.76 4.40
CA MET A 1 25.86 -4.17 4.81
C MET A 1 24.88 -3.34 4.00
N LEU A 2 24.40 -3.84 2.86
CA LEU A 2 23.45 -3.11 2.04
C LEU A 2 22.04 -3.53 2.50
N GLY A 3 21.53 -2.85 3.53
CA GLY A 3 20.13 -2.97 3.93
C GLY A 3 19.25 -2.35 2.84
N GLY A 4 18.83 -3.16 1.87
CA GLY A 4 17.86 -2.74 0.87
C GLY A 4 16.52 -2.49 1.56
N VAL A 5 16.02 -1.26 1.50
CA VAL A 5 14.68 -0.94 1.98
C VAL A 5 13.65 -1.80 1.23
N PRO A 6 12.70 -2.44 1.93
CA PRO A 6 11.70 -3.27 1.28
C PRO A 6 10.80 -2.41 0.39
N MET A 7 10.70 -2.81 -0.88
CA MET A 7 9.85 -2.14 -1.87
C MET A 7 8.50 -2.87 -1.94
N PHE A 8 7.44 -2.13 -1.66
CA PHE A 8 6.06 -2.61 -1.62
C PHE A 8 5.30 -2.16 -2.85
N GLU A 9 4.27 -2.91 -3.21
CA GLU A 9 3.37 -2.60 -4.33
C GLU A 9 1.92 -2.93 -3.96
N LEU A 10 1.05 -1.92 -4.08
CA LEU A 10 -0.41 -2.08 -3.94
C LEU A 10 -1.09 -1.70 -5.25
N ILE A 11 -2.06 -2.50 -5.65
CA ILE A 11 -2.85 -2.29 -6.87
C ILE A 11 -4.30 -2.27 -6.43
N CYS A 12 -5.02 -1.19 -6.74
CA CYS A 12 -6.47 -1.06 -6.47
C CYS A 12 -7.25 -2.34 -6.78
N ASN A 13 -7.01 -2.89 -7.97
CA ASN A 13 -7.73 -4.03 -8.51
C ASN A 13 -7.59 -5.30 -7.65
N ASP A 14 -6.47 -5.47 -6.97
CA ASP A 14 -6.21 -6.56 -6.02
C ASP A 14 -7.16 -6.50 -4.80
N TYR A 15 -7.67 -5.31 -4.49
CA TYR A 15 -8.53 -5.03 -3.34
C TYR A 15 -10.00 -4.81 -3.73
N GLY A 16 -10.39 -5.17 -4.96
CA GLY A 16 -11.78 -5.10 -5.43
C GLY A 16 -12.20 -3.75 -6.02
N PHE A 17 -11.26 -2.83 -6.24
CA PHE A 17 -11.54 -1.57 -6.93
C PHE A 17 -11.44 -1.76 -8.45
N GLU A 18 -12.39 -1.20 -9.21
CA GLU A 18 -12.36 -1.17 -10.68
C GLU A 18 -11.39 -0.08 -11.19
N CYS A 19 -10.14 -0.15 -10.74
CA CYS A 19 -9.14 0.90 -10.85
C CYS A 19 -7.78 0.31 -11.25
N SER A 20 -7.11 0.91 -12.25
CA SER A 20 -5.79 0.50 -12.74
C SER A 20 -4.61 1.17 -12.01
N PHE A 21 -4.89 1.87 -10.90
CA PHE A 21 -3.85 2.53 -10.11
C PHE A 21 -2.95 1.52 -9.42
N LYS A 22 -1.66 1.84 -9.42
CA LYS A 22 -0.60 1.07 -8.76
C LYS A 22 0.30 2.01 -7.97
N ALA A 23 0.43 1.76 -6.68
CA ALA A 23 1.36 2.46 -5.81
C ALA A 23 2.57 1.56 -5.56
N LYS A 24 3.78 2.04 -5.85
CA LYS A 24 5.03 1.31 -5.65
C LYS A 24 6.07 2.17 -4.94
N GLY A 25 6.76 1.61 -3.96
CA GLY A 25 7.77 2.34 -3.18
C GLY A 25 7.94 1.78 -1.78
N ASN A 26 8.41 2.61 -0.85
CA ASN A 26 8.48 2.26 0.57
C ASN A 26 7.09 2.19 1.20
N LYS A 27 6.96 1.57 2.37
CA LYS A 27 5.70 1.43 3.10
C LYS A 27 4.94 2.75 3.22
N GLU A 28 5.62 3.81 3.63
CA GLU A 28 5.02 5.14 3.80
C GLU A 28 4.54 5.73 2.47
N ILE A 29 5.39 5.67 1.43
CA ILE A 29 5.10 6.18 0.09
C ILE A 29 3.90 5.46 -0.53
N VAL A 30 3.85 4.14 -0.39
CA VAL A 30 2.75 3.31 -0.91
C VAL A 30 1.47 3.58 -0.13
N THR A 31 1.55 3.67 1.20
CA THR A 31 0.41 3.97 2.06
C THR A 31 -0.20 5.33 1.74
N GLU A 32 0.60 6.39 1.61
CA GLU A 32 0.08 7.73 1.30
C GLU A 32 -0.49 7.81 -0.11
N GLN A 33 0.21 7.28 -1.12
CA GLN A 33 -0.31 7.28 -2.49
C GLN A 33 -1.62 6.49 -2.61
N PHE A 34 -1.69 5.30 -2.03
CA PHE A 34 -2.88 4.47 -2.08
C PHE A 34 -4.04 5.10 -1.31
N LYS A 35 -3.78 5.63 -0.10
CA LYS A 35 -4.80 6.35 0.67
C LYS A 35 -5.36 7.53 -0.13
N THR A 36 -4.49 8.41 -0.61
CA THR A 36 -4.90 9.64 -1.31
C THR A 36 -5.68 9.31 -2.57
N HIS A 37 -5.19 8.37 -3.37
CA HIS A 37 -5.88 7.92 -4.57
C HIS A 37 -7.29 7.39 -4.26
N VAL A 38 -7.43 6.53 -3.26
CA VAL A 38 -8.71 5.93 -2.90
C VAL A 38 -9.69 6.97 -2.32
N LEU A 39 -9.17 8.00 -1.64
CA LEU A 39 -9.97 9.13 -1.18
C LEU A 39 -10.47 10.00 -2.35
N GLU A 40 -9.60 10.34 -3.30
CA GLU A 40 -9.93 11.23 -4.40
C GLU A 40 -10.78 10.54 -5.49
N GLU A 41 -10.42 9.32 -5.87
CA GLU A 41 -11.03 8.61 -7.01
C GLU A 41 -12.20 7.71 -6.60
N HIS A 42 -12.16 7.15 -5.37
CA HIS A 42 -13.22 6.28 -4.86
C HIS A 42 -14.05 6.91 -3.74
N GLY A 43 -13.63 8.06 -3.20
CA GLY A 43 -14.33 8.72 -2.09
C GLY A 43 -14.20 7.98 -0.76
N ILE A 44 -13.23 7.07 -0.61
CA ILE A 44 -13.06 6.25 0.60
C ILE A 44 -11.84 6.75 1.38
N ASP A 45 -12.05 7.25 2.60
CA ASP A 45 -10.96 7.61 3.50
C ASP A 45 -10.45 6.37 4.26
N TYR A 46 -9.36 5.78 3.76
CA TYR A 46 -8.64 4.77 4.53
C TYR A 46 -7.67 5.42 5.53
N THR A 47 -7.57 4.84 6.73
CA THR A 47 -6.53 5.23 7.68
C THR A 47 -5.18 4.65 7.26
N LYS A 48 -4.08 5.31 7.68
CA LYS A 48 -2.71 4.80 7.41
C LYS A 48 -2.52 3.38 7.95
N GLU A 49 -3.13 3.06 9.08
CA GLU A 49 -3.11 1.72 9.68
C GLU A 49 -3.82 0.68 8.81
N ALA A 50 -5.01 0.99 8.29
CA ALA A 50 -5.75 0.08 7.41
C ALA A 50 -4.95 -0.26 6.14
N VAL A 51 -4.35 0.76 5.50
CA VAL A 51 -3.52 0.54 4.31
C VAL A 51 -2.23 -0.21 4.67
N THR A 52 -1.64 0.06 5.83
CA THR A 52 -0.48 -0.70 6.32
C THR A 52 -0.83 -2.18 6.50
N GLN A 53 -2.02 -2.50 7.05
CA GLN A 53 -2.48 -3.89 7.17
C GLN A 53 -2.60 -4.58 5.81
N PHE A 54 -2.99 -3.88 4.74
CA PHE A 54 -2.98 -4.43 3.37
C PHE A 54 -1.59 -4.83 2.92
N ILE A 55 -0.60 -3.99 3.21
CA ILE A 55 0.81 -4.25 2.92
C ILE A 55 1.29 -5.48 3.72
N LEU A 56 1.00 -5.55 5.01
CA LEU A 56 1.42 -6.66 5.87
C LEU A 56 0.83 -8.01 5.42
N ARG A 57 -0.45 -8.01 5.03
CA ARG A 57 -1.12 -9.22 4.49
C ARG A 57 -0.51 -9.68 3.17
N LYS A 58 -0.11 -8.74 2.32
CA LYS A 58 0.52 -9.04 1.02
C LYS A 58 1.99 -9.43 1.14
N TYR A 59 2.69 -8.91 2.16
CA TYR A 59 4.10 -9.13 2.42
C TYR A 59 4.34 -9.63 3.85
N PRO A 60 3.92 -10.87 4.19
CA PRO A 60 3.95 -11.39 5.57
C PRO A 60 5.35 -11.68 6.14
N GLY A 61 6.43 -11.31 5.44
CA GLY A 61 7.83 -11.58 5.84
C GLY A 61 8.68 -10.35 6.16
N ILE A 62 8.07 -9.16 6.25
CA ILE A 62 8.79 -7.89 6.49
C ILE A 62 8.70 -7.44 7.96
N GLU A 63 7.77 -8.01 8.74
CA GLU A 63 7.71 -7.84 10.19
C GLU A 63 8.49 -8.96 10.88
N GLY A 64 9.81 -8.79 10.95
CA GLY A 64 10.67 -9.80 11.57
C GLY A 64 12.15 -9.62 11.29
N ASN A 65 12.72 -8.46 11.63
CA ASN A 65 14.11 -8.39 12.10
C ASN A 65 14.28 -7.24 13.09
#